data_AF-A0A3D0SU51-F1
#
_entry.id   AF-A0A3D0SU51-F1
#
_cell.length_a   1.000
_cell.length_b   1.000
_cell.length_c   1.000
_cell.angle_alpha   90.00
_cell.angle_beta   90.00
_cell.angle_gamma   90.00
#
_symmetry.space_group_name_H-M   'P 1'
#
loop_
_entity.id
_entity.type
_entity.pdbx_description
1 polymer ?
#
loop_
_entity_poly.entity_id
_entity_poly.type
_entity_poly.pdbx_seq_one_letter_code
_entity_poly.pdbx_strand_id
1 'polypeptide(L)' 'MTRKLYIQTHGCQMNEYDSARMADGLRAACGLE' A
#
# COMPACT_ATOMS: atom_id res chain seq x y z
N MET A 1 -11.68 -0.23 14.41
CA MET A 1 -10.48 0.61 14.33
C MET A 1 -9.77 0.25 13.03
N THR A 2 -10.20 0.81 11.90
CA THR A 2 -9.48 0.65 10.63
C THR A 2 -8.25 1.55 10.66
N ARG A 3 -7.09 0.93 10.44
CA ARG A 3 -5.80 1.62 10.48
C ARG A 3 -5.56 2.23 9.10
N LYS A 4 -5.33 3.54 9.07
CA LYS A 4 -5.03 4.28 7.84
C LYS A 4 -3.71 3.81 7.23
N LEU A 5 -3.74 3.41 5.98
CA LEU A 5 -2.57 3.05 5.20
C LEU A 5 -1.99 4.30 4.51
N TYR A 6 -0.68 4.54 4.68
CA TYR A 6 0.05 5.60 3.99
C TYR A 6 1.22 4.99 3.23
N ILE A 7 1.16 5.02 1.90
CA ILE A 7 2.24 4.54 1.02
C ILE A 7 2.84 5.74 0.31
N GLN A 8 4.14 5.94 0.45
CA GLN A 8 4.89 7.01 -0.21
C GLN A 8 5.92 6.40 -1.16
N THR A 9 5.83 6.76 -2.44
CA THR A 9 6.77 6.30 -3.47
C THR A 9 8.06 7.12 -3.42
N HIS A 10 9.16 6.51 -2.97
CA HIS A 10 10.49 7.09 -3.10
C HIS A 10 11.14 6.56 -4.39
N GLY A 11 11.33 7.45 -5.38
CA GLY A 11 11.74 7.07 -6.73
C GLY A 11 13.10 6.38 -6.79
N CYS A 12 13.09 5.10 -7.17
CA CYS A 12 14.10 4.41 -8.00
C CYS A 12 13.63 2.97 -8.29
N GLN A 13 12.90 2.33 -7.37
CA GLN A 13 12.38 0.96 -7.55
C GLN A 13 10.89 0.75 -7.26
N MET A 14 10.18 1.74 -6.70
CA MET A 14 8.75 1.61 -6.37
C MET A 14 7.92 2.57 -7.22
N ASN A 15 7.11 2.02 -8.12
CA ASN A 15 6.21 2.80 -8.97
C ASN A 15 4.78 2.82 -8.38
N GLU A 16 3.92 3.68 -8.93
CA GLU A 16 2.52 3.84 -8.53
C GLU A 16 1.74 2.51 -8.58
N TYR A 17 1.99 1.67 -9.58
CA TYR A 17 1.40 0.34 -9.72
C TYR A 17 1.84 -0.63 -8.61
N ASP A 18 3.12 -0.62 -8.23
CA ASP A 18 3.63 -1.46 -7.15
C ASP A 18 3.02 -1.05 -5.80
N SER A 19 2.91 0.27 -5.59
CA SER A 19 2.25 0.85 -4.43
C SER A 19 0.76 0.49 -4.35
N ALA A 20 0.06 0.51 -5.49
CA ALA A 20 -1.34 0.09 -5.57
C ALA A 20 -1.50 -1.41 -5.25
N ARG A 21 -0.59 -2.25 -5.75
CA ARG A 21 -0.60 -3.70 -5.47
C ARG A 21 -0.29 -4.02 -4.01
N MET A 22 0.65 -3.28 -3.40
CA MET A 22 0.95 -3.36 -1.97
C MET A 22 -0.27 -2.97 -1.12
N ALA A 23 -1.00 -1.91 -1.50
CA ALA A 23 -2.21 -1.51 -0.80
C ALA A 23 -3.29 -2.61 -0.83
N ASP A 24 -3.48 -3.25 -1.98
CA ASP A 24 -4.44 -4.36 -2.14
C ASP A 24 -4.04 -5.59 -1.30
N GLY A 25 -2.75 -5.95 -1.30
CA GLY A 25 -2.24 -7.05 -0.47
C GLY A 25 -2.38 -6.78 1.03
N LEU A 26 -2.13 -5.55 1.47
CA LEU A 26 -2.26 -5.15 2.87
C LEU A 26 -3.73 -5.05 3.32
N ARG A 27 -4.65 -4.68 2.41
CA ARG A 27 -6.10 -4.78 2.59
C ARG A 27 -6.52 -6.23 2.81
N ALA A 28 -6.08 -7.14 1.94
CA ALA A 28 -6.45 -8.55 1.99
C ALA A 28 -5.86 -9.27 3.22
N ALA A 29 -4.62 -8.96 3.60
CA ALA A 29 -3.92 -9.65 4.69
C ALA A 29 -4.27 -9.12 6.09
N CYS A 30 -4.54 -7.81 6.23
CA CYS A 30 -4.62 -7.15 7.53
C CYS A 30 -5.81 -6.18 7.68
N GLY A 31 -6.64 -5.99 6.64
CA GLY A 31 -7.79 -5.08 6.70
C GLY A 31 -7.39 -3.61 6.89
N LEU A 32 -6.22 -3.23 6.38
CA LEU A 32 -5.68 -1.87 6.43
C LEU A 32 -6.20 -1.08 5.23
N GLU A 33 -6.66 0.16 5.41
CA GLU A 33 -7.35 0.93 4.34
C GLU A 33 -6.87 2.36 4.16
#